data_AF-A0A358U0C5-F1
#
_entry.id   AF-A0A358U0C5-F1
#
_cell.length_a   1.000
_cell.length_b   1.000
_cell.length_c   1.000
_cell.angle_alpha   90.00
_cell.angle_beta   90.00
_cell.angle_gamma   90.00
#
_symmetry.space_group_name_H-M   'P 1'
#
loop_
_entity.id
_entity.type
_entity.pdbx_description
1 polymer ?
#
loop_
_entity_poly.entity_id
_entity_poly.type
_entity_poly.pdbx_seq_one_letter_code
_entity_poly.pdbx_strand_id
1 'polypeptide(L)'
;MLKMFTFIKASLSLFWPRDLVFRVTPKKADESIIRKDRRELLLHILLIGIILLSISIAVSNLIWKSFYDAESISIYVAIFWSIYNVVMLVVTILYIINRHYYRQKYRFPVKVRLQIKVRDSEWVTTTTCDISRHGVCITIFDNYQFDDDKISIILELPDGPLKAECILDSSVLQPNGFRKLGLTFQPFAQKEQNRLLYFLFVNLPRDAFNKQQLVPNYTSINDLKFPIKQ
;
A
#
# COMPACT_ATOMS: atom_id res chain seq x y z
N MET A 1 5.79 -15.00 -6.32
CA MET A 1 7.15 -14.44 -6.18
C MET A 1 7.69 -14.50 -4.75
N LEU A 2 7.14 -13.78 -3.76
CA LEU A 2 7.67 -13.78 -2.37
C LEU A 2 7.81 -15.19 -1.77
N LYS A 3 6.78 -16.05 -1.94
CA LYS A 3 6.77 -17.46 -1.49
C LYS A 3 7.91 -18.30 -2.10
N MET A 4 8.30 -18.01 -3.34
CA MET A 4 9.34 -18.74 -4.06
C MET A 4 10.73 -18.33 -3.57
N PHE A 5 10.96 -17.02 -3.35
CA PHE A 5 12.20 -16.54 -2.76
C PHE A 5 12.39 -17.02 -1.33
N THR A 6 11.34 -17.05 -0.50
CA THR A 6 11.40 -17.62 0.85
C THR A 6 11.71 -19.12 0.82
N PHE A 7 11.16 -19.85 -0.16
CA PHE A 7 11.43 -21.27 -0.33
C PHE A 7 12.88 -21.51 -0.74
N ILE A 8 13.40 -20.79 -1.74
CA ILE A 8 14.80 -20.87 -2.16
C ILE A 8 15.74 -20.53 -0.99
N LYS A 9 15.44 -19.48 -0.22
CA LYS A 9 16.23 -19.11 0.96
C LYS A 9 16.20 -20.19 2.05
N ALA A 10 15.04 -20.79 2.29
CA ALA A 10 14.89 -21.88 3.25
C ALA A 10 15.70 -23.12 2.80
N SER A 11 15.59 -23.50 1.52
CA SER A 11 16.35 -24.61 0.94
C SER A 11 17.86 -24.39 0.96
N LEU A 12 18.34 -23.17 0.66
CA LEU A 12 19.76 -22.82 0.79
C LEU A 12 20.24 -22.81 2.25
N SER A 13 19.37 -22.47 3.21
CA SER A 13 19.73 -22.52 4.63
C SER A 13 19.98 -23.96 5.13
N LEU A 14 19.43 -24.97 4.43
CA LEU A 14 19.66 -26.38 4.73
C LEU A 14 21.11 -26.80 4.48
N PHE A 15 21.74 -26.24 3.45
CA PHE A 15 23.12 -26.55 3.06
C PHE A 15 24.15 -25.57 3.64
N TRP A 16 23.71 -24.41 4.14
CA TRP A 16 24.56 -23.41 4.77
C TRP A 16 23.87 -22.86 6.02
N PRO A 17 24.08 -23.47 7.20
CA PRO A 17 23.46 -23.02 8.44
C PRO A 17 24.08 -21.67 8.82
N ARG A 18 23.38 -20.60 8.46
CA ARG A 18 23.57 -19.27 9.06
C ARG A 18 22.47 -19.09 10.08
N ASP A 19 22.79 -18.49 11.22
CA ASP A 19 21.80 -18.10 12.22
C ASP A 19 20.73 -17.23 11.56
N LEU A 20 19.56 -17.82 11.31
CA LEU A 20 18.39 -17.10 10.85
C LEU A 20 17.89 -16.26 12.02
N VAL A 21 18.46 -15.05 12.16
CA VAL A 21 17.92 -14.04 13.06
C VAL A 21 16.55 -13.65 12.53
N PHE A 22 15.50 -14.17 13.16
CA PHE A 22 14.11 -13.87 12.85
C PHE A 22 13.82 -12.41 13.20
N ARG A 23 14.18 -11.49 12.29
CA ARG A 23 13.79 -10.09 12.40
C ARG A 23 12.31 -9.99 12.11
N VAL A 24 11.52 -9.82 13.17
CA VAL A 24 10.11 -9.42 13.09
C VAL A 24 10.02 -8.25 12.12
N THR A 25 9.16 -8.37 11.11
CA THR A 25 8.98 -7.37 10.06
C THR A 25 8.91 -5.96 10.66
N PRO A 26 9.85 -5.06 10.32
CA PRO A 26 9.84 -3.72 10.88
C PRO A 26 8.53 -3.04 10.48
N LYS A 27 7.76 -2.61 11.48
CA LYS A 27 6.44 -1.97 11.31
C LYS A 27 6.51 -0.60 10.63
N LYS A 28 7.72 -0.09 10.35
CA LYS A 28 7.96 1.17 9.64
C LYS A 28 8.47 0.86 8.24
N ALA A 29 7.84 1.49 7.24
CA ALA A 29 8.41 1.59 5.90
C ALA A 29 9.60 2.55 5.95
N ASP A 30 10.68 2.11 6.59
CA ASP A 30 11.93 2.87 6.65
C ASP A 30 12.55 2.95 5.25
N GLU A 31 13.40 3.96 5.01
CA GLU A 31 14.27 4.06 3.82
C GLU A 31 15.01 2.75 3.49
N SER A 32 15.17 1.87 4.48
CA SER A 32 15.70 0.52 4.32
C SER A 32 14.91 -0.37 3.36
N ILE A 33 13.59 -0.18 3.24
CA ILE A 33 12.75 -0.90 2.25
C ILE A 33 13.07 -0.38 0.85
N ILE A 34 13.10 0.94 0.66
CA ILE A 34 13.44 1.56 -0.63
C ILE A 34 14.86 1.18 -1.08
N ARG A 35 15.84 1.14 -0.15
CA ARG A 35 17.21 0.67 -0.44
C ARG A 35 17.26 -0.81 -0.79
N LYS A 36 16.47 -1.65 -0.12
CA LYS A 36 16.37 -3.09 -0.45
C LYS A 36 15.75 -3.29 -1.82
N ASP A 37 14.63 -2.62 -2.10
CA ASP A 37 13.95 -2.67 -3.40
C ASP A 37 14.89 -2.22 -4.53
N ARG A 38 15.68 -1.15 -4.33
CA ARG A 38 16.70 -0.72 -5.31
C ARG A 38 17.80 -1.74 -5.53
N ARG A 39 18.31 -2.38 -4.47
CA ARG A 39 19.33 -3.42 -4.60
C ARG A 39 18.78 -4.64 -5.33
N GLU A 40 17.55 -5.04 -5.03
CA GLU A 40 16.88 -6.13 -5.72
C GLU A 40 16.66 -5.78 -7.20
N LEU A 41 16.23 -4.56 -7.52
CA LEU A 41 16.11 -4.09 -8.92
C LEU A 41 17.44 -4.14 -9.66
N LEU A 42 18.55 -3.72 -9.04
CA LEU A 42 19.88 -3.76 -9.65
C LEU A 42 20.28 -5.18 -10.05
N LEU A 43 20.00 -6.17 -9.21
CA LEU A 43 20.27 -7.58 -9.53
C LEU A 43 19.47 -8.06 -10.74
N HIS A 44 18.21 -7.64 -10.89
CA HIS A 44 17.40 -8.00 -12.06
C HIS A 44 17.92 -7.31 -13.33
N ILE A 45 18.36 -6.05 -13.24
CA ILE A 45 18.98 -5.32 -14.37
C ILE A 45 20.27 -6.00 -14.80
N LEU A 46 21.13 -6.39 -13.84
CA LEU A 46 22.37 -7.12 -14.14
C LEU A 46 22.08 -8.46 -14.81
N LEU A 47 21.07 -9.20 -14.34
CA LEU A 47 20.67 -10.47 -14.94
C LEU A 47 20.18 -10.28 -16.39
N ILE A 48 19.36 -9.25 -16.65
CA ILE A 48 18.96 -8.89 -18.01
C ILE A 48 20.19 -8.60 -18.87
N GLY A 49 21.16 -7.84 -18.35
CA GLY A 49 22.42 -7.55 -19.05
C GLY A 49 23.20 -8.80 -19.44
N ILE A 50 23.29 -9.79 -18.54
CA ILE A 50 23.94 -11.08 -18.82
C ILE A 50 23.19 -11.85 -19.91
N ILE A 51 21.86 -11.90 -19.85
CA ILE A 51 21.06 -12.62 -20.85
C ILE A 51 21.19 -11.95 -22.22
N LEU A 52 21.15 -10.61 -22.28
CA LEU A 52 21.34 -9.86 -23.52
C LEU A 52 22.74 -10.10 -24.11
N LEU A 53 23.78 -10.11 -23.28
CA LEU A 53 25.14 -10.45 -23.72
C LEU A 53 25.20 -11.87 -24.29
N SER A 54 24.56 -12.84 -23.63
CA SER A 54 24.46 -14.22 -24.12
C SER A 54 23.75 -14.29 -25.48
N ILE A 55 22.66 -13.55 -25.68
CA ILE A 55 21.96 -13.47 -26.97
C ILE A 55 22.88 -12.86 -28.03
N SER A 56 23.60 -11.77 -27.71
CA SER A 56 24.55 -11.14 -28.65
C SER A 56 25.66 -12.09 -29.08
N ILE A 57 26.21 -12.89 -28.16
CA ILE A 57 27.21 -13.92 -28.49
C ILE A 57 26.58 -15.00 -29.38
N ALA A 58 25.37 -15.48 -29.05
CA ALA A 58 24.68 -16.50 -29.84
C ALA A 58 24.39 -16.03 -31.29
N VAL A 59 23.92 -14.78 -31.44
CA VAL A 59 23.68 -14.16 -32.76
C VAL A 59 24.99 -13.98 -33.52
N SER A 60 26.07 -13.54 -32.85
CA SER A 60 27.40 -13.41 -33.46
C SER A 60 27.91 -14.76 -33.94
N ASN A 61 27.68 -15.83 -33.18
CA ASN A 61 28.06 -17.18 -33.58
C ASN A 61 27.27 -17.68 -34.81
N LEU A 62 25.99 -17.32 -34.95
CA LEU A 62 25.20 -17.66 -36.14
C LEU A 62 25.72 -16.98 -37.42
N ILE A 63 26.17 -15.72 -37.31
CA ILE A 63 26.64 -14.93 -38.46
C ILE A 63 28.05 -15.34 -38.87
N TRP A 64 28.96 -15.46 -37.90
CA TRP A 64 30.39 -15.65 -38.17
C TRP A 64 30.90 -17.08 -37.95
N LYS A 65 30.09 -17.98 -37.38
CA LYS A 65 30.49 -19.36 -37.00
C LYS A 65 31.81 -19.41 -36.19
N SER A 66 32.06 -18.37 -35.41
CA SER A 66 33.40 -18.06 -34.88
C SER A 66 33.74 -18.78 -33.57
N PHE A 67 32.75 -19.15 -32.77
CA PHE A 67 32.97 -19.58 -31.38
C PHE A 67 32.64 -21.04 -31.11
N TYR A 68 31.56 -21.58 -31.70
CA TYR A 68 31.11 -22.94 -31.41
C TYR A 68 30.44 -23.60 -32.62
N ASP A 69 30.77 -24.87 -32.84
CA ASP A 69 30.17 -25.74 -33.85
C ASP A 69 28.88 -26.36 -33.27
N ALA A 70 27.87 -25.52 -33.07
CA ALA A 70 26.56 -25.92 -32.59
C ALA A 70 25.55 -25.92 -33.74
N GLU A 71 24.64 -26.90 -33.74
CA GLU A 71 23.56 -26.97 -34.73
C GLU A 71 22.67 -25.72 -34.64
N SER A 72 22.39 -25.09 -35.78
CA SER A 72 21.64 -23.82 -35.85
C SER A 72 20.29 -23.88 -35.14
N ILE A 73 19.60 -25.03 -35.21
CA ILE A 73 18.30 -25.25 -34.55
C ILE A 73 18.40 -25.03 -33.03
N SER A 74 19.48 -25.52 -32.41
CA SER A 74 19.71 -25.41 -30.97
C SER A 74 19.95 -23.97 -30.55
N ILE A 75 20.67 -23.21 -31.37
CA ILE A 75 20.94 -21.79 -31.12
C ILE A 75 19.63 -20.97 -31.20
N TYR A 76 18.77 -21.24 -32.19
CA TYR A 76 17.47 -20.56 -32.30
C TYR A 76 16.58 -20.83 -31.09
N VAL A 77 16.50 -22.08 -30.62
CA VAL A 77 15.73 -22.44 -29.43
C VAL A 77 16.27 -21.71 -28.19
N ALA A 78 17.59 -21.65 -28.02
CA ALA A 78 18.23 -20.95 -26.91
C ALA A 78 17.94 -19.43 -26.94
N ILE A 79 18.01 -18.81 -28.12
CA ILE A 79 17.68 -17.38 -28.29
C ILE A 79 16.20 -17.13 -27.93
N PHE A 80 15.28 -17.96 -28.44
CA PHE A 80 13.85 -17.85 -28.15
C PHE A 80 13.56 -17.86 -26.65
N TRP A 81 14.10 -18.85 -25.93
CA TRP A 81 13.94 -18.94 -24.47
C TRP A 81 14.60 -17.77 -23.73
N SER A 82 15.74 -17.29 -24.20
CA SER A 82 16.43 -16.15 -23.61
C SER A 82 15.59 -14.87 -23.74
N ILE A 83 14.99 -14.62 -24.91
CA ILE A 83 14.07 -13.50 -25.14
C ILE A 83 12.86 -13.59 -24.19
N TYR A 84 12.25 -14.77 -24.09
CA TYR A 84 11.13 -15.00 -23.17
C TYR A 84 11.49 -14.63 -21.72
N ASN A 85 12.66 -15.05 -21.25
CA ASN A 85 13.16 -14.71 -19.92
C ASN A 85 13.37 -13.20 -19.73
N VAL A 86 13.92 -12.51 -20.73
CA VAL A 86 14.07 -11.04 -20.70
C VAL A 86 12.71 -10.37 -20.58
N VAL A 87 11.72 -10.78 -21.38
CA VAL A 87 10.35 -10.23 -21.32
C VAL A 87 9.74 -10.41 -19.93
N MET A 88 9.86 -11.60 -19.34
CA MET A 88 9.35 -11.88 -17.99
C MET A 88 10.03 -11.02 -16.91
N LEU A 89 11.34 -10.82 -17.01
CA LEU A 89 12.09 -9.95 -16.09
C LEU A 89 11.67 -8.48 -16.25
N VAL A 90 11.52 -8.00 -17.48
CA VAL A 90 11.07 -6.63 -17.76
C VAL A 90 9.69 -6.37 -17.18
N VAL A 91 8.72 -7.27 -17.42
CA VAL A 91 7.36 -7.14 -16.84
C VAL A 91 7.41 -7.09 -15.31
N THR A 92 8.26 -7.90 -14.70
CA THR A 92 8.45 -7.91 -13.23
C THR A 92 9.02 -6.58 -12.74
N ILE A 93 10.04 -6.03 -13.42
CA ILE A 93 10.63 -4.74 -13.08
C ILE A 93 9.59 -3.62 -13.22
N LEU A 94 8.84 -3.59 -14.33
CA LEU A 94 7.79 -2.60 -14.57
C LEU A 94 6.72 -2.65 -13.47
N TYR A 95 6.32 -3.86 -13.05
CA TYR A 95 5.37 -4.03 -11.94
C TYR A 95 5.91 -3.46 -10.63
N ILE A 96 7.19 -3.67 -10.32
CA ILE A 96 7.82 -3.14 -9.10
C ILE A 96 7.96 -1.62 -9.16
N ILE A 97 8.41 -1.07 -10.29
CA ILE A 97 8.55 0.39 -10.48
C ILE A 97 7.20 1.10 -10.39
N ASN A 98 6.16 0.52 -11.01
CA ASN A 98 4.81 1.08 -10.97
C ASN A 98 4.13 0.90 -9.62
N ARG A 99 4.70 0.09 -8.72
CA ARG A 99 4.17 -0.07 -7.36
C ARG A 99 4.53 1.14 -6.50
N HIS A 100 3.66 2.13 -6.55
CA HIS A 100 3.71 3.30 -5.69
C HIS A 100 3.46 2.93 -4.20
N TYR A 101 4.52 2.85 -3.40
CA TYR A 101 4.44 2.74 -1.93
C TYR A 101 4.15 4.12 -1.28
N TYR A 102 3.02 4.72 -1.60
CA TYR A 102 2.74 6.12 -1.20
C TYR A 102 2.19 6.31 0.22
N ARG A 103 2.00 5.25 1.02
CA ARG A 103 1.36 5.41 2.33
C ARG A 103 2.21 4.83 3.45
N GLN A 104 3.06 5.69 4.03
CA GLN A 104 3.76 5.42 5.28
C GLN A 104 2.80 5.28 6.49
N LYS A 105 1.56 5.78 6.35
CA LYS A 105 0.59 5.84 7.45
C LYS A 105 -0.78 5.38 6.97
N TYR A 106 -1.38 4.49 7.75
CA TYR A 106 -2.72 3.97 7.47
C TYR A 106 -3.76 5.11 7.56
N ARG A 107 -4.68 5.14 6.58
CA ARG A 107 -5.82 6.06 6.53
C ARG A 107 -7.09 5.22 6.62
N PHE A 108 -7.95 5.54 7.57
CA PHE A 108 -9.23 4.87 7.77
C PHE A 108 -10.27 5.49 6.84
N PRO A 109 -10.91 4.71 5.95
CA PRO A 109 -11.96 5.21 5.06
C PRO A 109 -13.26 5.39 5.85
N VAL A 110 -13.34 6.44 6.66
CA VAL A 110 -14.47 6.73 7.54
C VAL A 110 -15.10 8.06 7.18
N LYS A 111 -16.44 8.05 7.17
CA LYS A 111 -17.28 9.23 6.98
C LYS A 111 -17.71 9.75 8.34
N VAL A 112 -17.10 10.85 8.76
CA VAL A 112 -17.43 11.58 9.98
C VAL A 112 -17.89 12.97 9.56
N ARG A 113 -18.91 13.52 10.24
CA ARG A 113 -19.31 14.90 10.03
C ARG A 113 -18.20 15.84 10.50
N LEU A 114 -17.93 16.85 9.70
CA LEU A 114 -16.89 17.82 9.94
C LEU A 114 -17.42 19.20 9.58
N GLN A 115 -17.13 20.18 10.42
CA GLN A 115 -17.36 21.59 10.10
C GLN A 115 -16.00 22.21 9.77
N ILE A 116 -15.94 22.96 8.68
CA ILE A 116 -14.73 23.65 8.22
C ILE A 116 -15.00 25.14 8.17
N LYS A 117 -14.06 25.93 8.71
CA LYS A 117 -14.10 27.39 8.62
C LYS A 117 -13.56 27.78 7.25
N VAL A 118 -14.41 28.36 6.39
CA VAL A 118 -14.02 28.79 5.03
C VAL A 118 -13.63 30.27 5.01
N ARG A 119 -14.40 31.10 5.71
CA ARG A 119 -14.16 32.54 5.90
C ARG A 119 -14.28 32.89 7.37
N ASP A 120 -13.94 34.11 7.75
CA ASP A 120 -13.78 34.51 9.15
C ASP A 120 -15.00 34.25 10.06
N SER A 121 -16.19 34.05 9.50
CA SER A 121 -17.41 33.74 10.26
C SER A 121 -18.24 32.57 9.70
N GLU A 122 -17.84 31.95 8.59
CA GLU A 122 -18.67 30.93 7.92
C GLU A 122 -18.14 29.51 8.18
N TRP A 123 -18.99 28.69 8.80
CA TRP A 123 -18.77 27.26 9.01
C TRP A 123 -19.59 26.47 8.00
N VAL A 124 -18.90 25.66 7.20
CA VAL A 124 -19.54 24.76 6.24
C VAL A 124 -19.49 23.34 6.78
N THR A 125 -20.64 22.65 6.77
CA THR A 125 -20.70 21.25 7.17
C THR A 125 -20.38 20.36 5.97
N THR A 126 -19.45 19.43 6.16
CA THR A 126 -19.03 18.44 5.18
C THR A 126 -18.82 17.08 5.85
N THR A 127 -18.40 16.08 5.08
CA THR A 127 -18.04 14.75 5.54
C THR A 127 -16.62 14.40 5.14
N THR A 128 -15.94 13.67 6.01
CA THR A 128 -14.62 13.13 5.72
C THR A 128 -14.69 12.00 4.69
N CYS A 129 -13.71 11.93 3.79
CA CYS A 129 -13.43 10.78 2.94
C CYS A 129 -12.63 9.71 3.68
N ASP A 130 -11.54 10.16 4.31
CA ASP A 130 -10.64 9.33 5.10
C ASP A 130 -10.00 10.14 6.22
N ILE A 131 -9.62 9.47 7.31
CA ILE A 131 -8.98 10.07 8.48
C ILE A 131 -7.72 9.28 8.82
N SER A 132 -6.67 9.97 9.22
CA SER A 132 -5.45 9.38 9.77
C SER A 132 -5.06 10.07 11.06
N ARG A 133 -4.01 9.58 11.73
CA ARG A 133 -3.44 10.26 12.90
C ARG A 133 -2.95 11.70 12.61
N HIS A 134 -2.61 12.01 11.36
CA HIS A 134 -1.91 13.26 11.01
C HIS A 134 -2.69 14.16 10.07
N GLY A 135 -3.86 13.73 9.63
CA GLY A 135 -4.62 14.50 8.67
C GLY A 135 -5.92 13.84 8.30
N VAL A 136 -6.75 14.60 7.62
CA VAL A 136 -8.09 14.25 7.19
C VAL A 136 -8.26 14.63 5.74
N CYS A 137 -9.01 13.83 5.01
CA CYS A 137 -9.46 14.17 3.68
C CYS A 137 -10.95 14.52 3.71
N ILE A 138 -11.33 15.60 3.04
CA ILE A 138 -12.73 16.06 2.93
C ILE A 138 -13.11 16.30 1.48
N THR A 139 -14.41 16.38 1.23
CA THR A 139 -14.97 16.74 -0.07
C THR A 139 -15.90 17.94 0.09
N ILE A 140 -15.64 19.00 -0.66
CA ILE A 140 -16.43 20.22 -0.61
C ILE A 140 -16.83 20.64 -2.03
N PHE A 141 -17.88 21.44 -2.19
CA PHE A 141 -18.20 22.05 -3.48
C PHE A 141 -17.12 23.05 -3.90
N ASP A 142 -16.86 23.15 -5.20
CA ASP A 142 -15.75 23.95 -5.75
C ASP A 142 -15.91 25.48 -5.57
N ASN A 143 -17.07 25.94 -5.11
CA ASN A 143 -17.38 27.36 -4.91
C ASN A 143 -16.74 27.98 -3.65
N TYR A 144 -16.10 27.18 -2.80
CA TYR A 144 -15.45 27.68 -1.59
C TYR A 144 -13.95 27.93 -1.83
N GLN A 145 -13.54 29.18 -1.59
CA GLN A 145 -12.14 29.59 -1.57
C GLN A 145 -11.65 29.66 -0.13
N PHE A 146 -10.45 29.15 0.13
CA PHE A 146 -9.78 29.25 1.42
C PHE A 146 -8.74 30.35 1.30
N ASP A 147 -8.91 31.42 2.07
CA ASP A 147 -8.02 32.58 2.04
C ASP A 147 -6.70 32.31 2.78
N ASP A 148 -6.72 31.36 3.71
CA ASP A 148 -5.58 31.00 4.57
C ASP A 148 -5.06 29.58 4.31
N ASP A 149 -3.74 29.42 4.43
CA ASP A 149 -3.09 28.10 4.51
C ASP A 149 -3.52 27.33 5.77
N LYS A 150 -3.98 28.04 6.81
CA LYS A 150 -4.46 27.49 8.07
C LYS A 150 -5.97 27.38 8.07
N ILE A 151 -6.45 26.16 8.24
CA ILE A 151 -7.88 25.85 8.21
C ILE A 151 -8.32 25.27 9.55
N SER A 152 -9.26 25.93 10.20
CA SER A 152 -9.87 25.44 11.43
C SER A 152 -11.01 24.48 11.12
N ILE A 153 -10.99 23.31 11.76
CA ILE A 153 -12.01 22.29 11.61
C ILE A 153 -12.58 21.85 12.97
N ILE A 154 -13.80 21.33 12.94
CA ILE A 154 -14.44 20.64 14.06
C ILE A 154 -14.91 19.29 13.56
N LEU A 155 -14.28 18.22 14.06
CA LEU A 155 -14.65 16.83 13.79
C LEU A 155 -15.69 16.38 14.81
N GLU A 156 -16.85 15.91 14.35
CA GLU A 156 -17.90 15.36 15.22
C GLU A 156 -17.61 13.90 15.54
N LEU A 157 -16.80 13.64 16.57
CA LEU A 157 -16.54 12.28 17.05
C LEU A 157 -17.69 11.78 17.96
N PRO A 158 -17.86 10.45 18.11
CA PRO A 158 -18.91 9.89 18.97
C PRO A 158 -18.84 10.30 20.44
N ASP A 159 -17.64 10.62 20.93
CA ASP A 159 -17.36 11.06 22.30
C ASP A 159 -17.36 12.60 22.46
N GLY A 160 -17.70 13.35 21.39
CA GLY A 160 -17.82 14.80 21.38
C GLY A 160 -16.94 15.48 20.32
N PRO A 161 -17.14 16.79 20.07
CA PRO A 161 -16.43 17.50 19.02
C PRO A 161 -14.94 17.63 19.33
N LEU A 162 -14.11 17.41 18.30
CA LEU A 162 -12.66 17.63 18.33
C LEU A 162 -12.32 18.83 17.44
N LYS A 163 -11.75 19.87 18.03
CA LYS A 163 -11.29 21.06 17.32
C LYS A 163 -9.83 20.88 16.92
N ALA A 164 -9.50 21.13 15.66
CA ALA A 164 -8.13 21.05 15.17
C ALA A 164 -7.84 22.15 14.14
N GLU A 165 -6.61 22.66 14.16
CA GLU A 165 -6.08 23.48 13.08
C GLU A 165 -5.36 22.59 12.08
N CYS A 166 -5.55 22.87 10.80
CA CYS A 166 -5.00 22.10 9.70
C CYS A 166 -4.25 22.98 8.71
N ILE A 167 -3.37 22.38 7.93
CA ILE A 167 -2.74 22.98 6.76
C ILE A 167 -3.26 22.28 5.51
N LEU A 168 -3.56 23.04 4.45
CA LEU A 168 -3.92 22.47 3.16
C LEU A 168 -2.70 21.84 2.49
N ASP A 169 -2.72 20.52 2.30
CA ASP A 169 -1.62 19.74 1.69
C ASP A 169 -1.88 19.43 0.21
N SER A 170 -3.14 19.17 -0.15
CA SER A 170 -3.51 18.88 -1.54
C SER A 170 -4.95 19.28 -1.84
N SER A 171 -5.19 19.68 -3.09
CA SER A 171 -6.51 20.00 -3.63
C SER A 171 -6.64 19.36 -5.02
N VAL A 172 -7.66 18.54 -5.19
CA VAL A 172 -7.95 17.86 -6.47
C VAL A 172 -9.40 18.10 -6.84
N LEU A 173 -9.63 18.78 -7.97
CA LEU A 173 -10.96 18.94 -8.55
C LEU A 173 -11.40 17.61 -9.16
N GLN A 174 -12.62 17.20 -8.83
CA GLN A 174 -13.26 16.02 -9.40
C GLN A 174 -14.20 16.42 -10.54
N PRO A 175 -14.45 15.51 -11.50
CA PRO A 175 -15.31 15.79 -12.66
C PRO A 175 -16.76 16.19 -12.32
N ASN A 176 -17.21 15.87 -11.11
CA ASN A 176 -18.55 16.12 -10.59
C ASN A 176 -18.71 17.53 -9.95
N GLY A 177 -17.71 18.41 -10.07
CA GLY A 177 -17.74 19.75 -9.49
C GLY A 177 -17.44 19.78 -7.98
N PHE A 178 -17.02 18.66 -7.40
CA PHE A 178 -16.53 18.62 -6.03
C PHE A 178 -15.01 18.72 -6.00
N ARG A 179 -14.48 19.36 -4.96
CA ARG A 179 -13.06 19.45 -4.68
C ARG A 179 -12.71 18.54 -3.51
N LYS A 180 -11.73 17.67 -3.70
CA LYS A 180 -11.17 16.81 -2.65
C LYS A 180 -9.96 17.50 -2.03
N LEU A 181 -10.02 17.76 -0.73
CA LEU A 181 -8.97 18.44 0.01
C LEU A 181 -8.28 17.46 0.95
N GLY A 182 -6.95 17.45 0.93
CA GLY A 182 -6.12 16.79 1.92
C GLY A 182 -5.65 17.83 2.93
N LEU A 183 -6.01 17.64 4.20
CA LEU A 183 -5.69 18.53 5.30
C LEU A 183 -4.75 17.81 6.27
N THR A 184 -3.65 18.46 6.64
CA THR A 184 -2.69 17.95 7.62
C THR A 184 -2.91 18.64 8.97
N PHE A 185 -3.09 17.86 10.04
CA PHE A 185 -3.27 18.41 11.38
C PHE A 185 -1.98 19.10 11.86
N GLN A 186 -2.14 20.30 12.40
CA GLN A 186 -1.11 20.90 13.22
C GLN A 186 -1.04 20.17 14.58
N PRO A 187 0.09 20.26 15.31
CA PRO A 187 0.17 19.71 16.65
C PRO A 187 -0.94 20.29 17.55
N PHE A 188 -1.74 19.42 18.14
CA PHE A 188 -2.78 19.79 19.11
C PHE A 188 -2.60 18.97 20.41
N ALA A 189 -3.36 19.33 21.45
CA ALA A 189 -3.17 18.79 22.80
C ALA A 189 -3.12 17.24 22.83
N GLN A 190 -2.21 16.68 23.63
CA GLN A 190 -1.98 15.23 23.70
C GLN A 190 -3.27 14.43 24.03
N LYS A 191 -4.14 15.01 24.86
CA LYS A 191 -5.45 14.45 25.20
C LYS A 191 -6.31 14.26 23.95
N GLU A 192 -6.45 15.28 23.12
CA GLU A 192 -7.21 15.21 21.87
C GLU A 192 -6.55 14.26 20.88
N GLN A 193 -5.21 14.20 20.83
CA GLN A 193 -4.51 13.27 19.95
C GLN A 193 -4.80 11.81 20.34
N ASN A 194 -4.83 11.53 21.64
CA ASN A 194 -5.19 10.21 22.17
C ASN A 194 -6.66 9.88 21.91
N ARG A 195 -7.57 10.85 22.00
CA ARG A 195 -8.99 10.67 21.65
C ARG A 195 -9.16 10.29 20.18
N LEU A 196 -8.51 11.01 19.27
CA LEU A 196 -8.52 10.67 17.85
C LEU A 196 -7.95 9.26 17.61
N LEU A 197 -6.85 8.91 18.27
CA LEU A 197 -6.27 7.57 18.17
C LEU A 197 -7.20 6.47 18.66
N TYR A 198 -7.83 6.68 19.81
CA TYR A 198 -8.79 5.74 20.38
C TYR A 198 -9.99 5.56 19.45
N PHE A 199 -10.52 6.65 18.89
CA PHE A 199 -11.58 6.59 17.89
C PHE A 199 -11.17 5.72 16.68
N LEU A 200 -10.01 6.01 16.08
CA LEU A 200 -9.55 5.34 14.86
C LEU A 200 -9.21 3.86 15.06
N PHE A 201 -8.60 3.49 16.19
CA PHE A 201 -8.07 2.15 16.41
C PHE A 201 -8.92 1.27 17.33
N VAL A 202 -9.86 1.84 18.08
CA VAL A 202 -10.72 1.07 19.01
C VAL A 202 -12.18 1.18 18.62
N ASN A 203 -12.74 2.39 18.55
CA ASN A 203 -14.18 2.55 18.29
C ASN A 203 -14.56 2.14 16.87
N LEU A 204 -13.81 2.62 15.87
CA LEU A 204 -14.12 2.37 14.47
C LEU A 204 -14.07 0.87 14.10
N PRO A 205 -13.04 0.08 14.48
CA PRO A 205 -13.07 -1.37 14.28
C PRO A 205 -14.17 -2.08 15.05
N ARG A 206 -14.47 -1.65 16.28
CA ARG A 206 -15.54 -2.23 17.10
C ARG A 206 -16.91 -2.01 16.47
N ASP A 207 -17.17 -0.80 15.95
CA ASP A 207 -18.40 -0.47 15.25
C ASP A 207 -18.53 -1.26 13.94
N ALA A 208 -17.44 -1.41 13.20
CA ALA A 208 -17.42 -2.22 11.99
C ALA A 208 -17.73 -3.70 12.29
N PHE A 209 -17.15 -4.24 13.36
CA PHE A 209 -17.41 -5.60 13.82
C PHE A 209 -18.87 -5.78 14.26
N ASN A 210 -19.40 -4.87 15.07
CA ASN A 210 -20.79 -4.92 15.53
C ASN A 210 -21.79 -4.80 14.36
N LYS A 211 -21.51 -3.97 13.36
CA LYS A 211 -22.35 -3.85 12.14
C LYS A 211 -22.29 -5.09 11.27
N GLN A 212 -21.15 -5.77 11.19
CA GLN A 212 -21.02 -7.04 10.49
C GLN A 212 -21.66 -8.20 11.26
N GLN A 213 -21.71 -8.10 12.59
CA GLN A 213 -22.40 -9.03 13.48
C GLN A 213 -23.89 -8.72 13.65
N LEU A 214 -24.56 -8.19 12.62
CA LEU A 214 -26.01 -8.33 12.49
C LEU A 214 -26.34 -9.83 12.36
N VAL A 215 -26.36 -10.47 13.52
CA VAL A 215 -26.90 -11.78 13.91
C VAL A 215 -26.67 -12.89 12.88
N PRO A 216 -25.60 -13.73 13.01
CA PRO A 216 -25.78 -15.13 12.67
C PRO A 216 -27.00 -15.56 13.49
N ASN A 217 -28.08 -15.93 12.79
CA ASN A 217 -29.24 -16.53 13.40
C ASN A 217 -28.74 -17.85 13.99
N TYR A 218 -28.17 -17.79 15.20
CA TYR A 218 -27.85 -18.97 15.99
C TYR A 218 -29.21 -19.54 16.35
N THR A 219 -29.74 -20.34 15.44
CA THR A 219 -30.74 -21.35 15.75
C THR A 219 -30.21 -22.04 17.00
N SER A 220 -30.99 -21.89 18.06
CA SER A 220 -30.80 -22.46 19.38
C SER A 220 -29.95 -23.74 19.34
N ILE A 221 -28.92 -23.79 20.19
CA ILE A 221 -28.06 -24.97 20.40
C ILE A 221 -28.87 -26.25 20.70
N ASN A 222 -30.16 -26.14 21.05
CA ASN A 222 -31.06 -27.28 21.21
C ASN A 222 -31.38 -28.06 19.92
N ASP A 223 -31.05 -27.55 18.72
CA ASP A 223 -31.27 -28.28 17.46
C ASP A 223 -30.12 -29.24 17.10
N LEU A 224 -29.00 -29.20 17.82
CA LEU A 224 -27.91 -30.17 17.66
C LEU A 224 -28.20 -31.43 18.47
N LYS A 225 -29.15 -32.24 18.01
CA LYS A 225 -29.26 -33.65 18.44
C LYS A 225 -28.07 -34.43 17.88
N PHE A 226 -27.04 -34.61 18.70
CA PHE A 226 -25.97 -35.55 18.40
C PHE A 226 -26.54 -36.98 18.49
N PRO A 227 -26.47 -37.80 17.42
CA PRO A 227 -26.85 -39.20 17.50
C PRO A 227 -25.83 -39.93 18.34
N ILE A 228 -26.18 -40.25 19.59
CA ILE A 228 -25.45 -41.21 20.40
C ILE A 228 -25.68 -42.58 19.77
N LYS A 229 -24.67 -43.12 19.08
CA LYS A 229 -24.65 -44.53 18.69
C LYS A 229 -24.48 -45.37 19.96
N GLN A 230 -25.49 -46.21 20.24
CA GLN A 230 -25.39 -47.32 21.18
C GLN A 230 -24.60 -48.48 20.55
#